data_AF-A0A925V9U5-F1
#
_entry.id   AF-A0A925V9U5-F1
#
_cell.length_a   1.000
_cell.length_b   1.000
_cell.length_c   1.000
_cell.angle_alpha   90.00
_cell.angle_beta   90.00
_cell.angle_gamma   90.00
#
_symmetry.space_group_name_H-M   'P 1'
#
loop_
_entity.id
_entity.type
_entity.pdbx_description
1 polymer ?
#
loop_
_entity_poly.entity_id
_entity_poly.type
_entity_poly.pdbx_seq_one_letter_code
_entity_poly.pdbx_strand_id
1 'polypeptide(L)'
;EVAQAERDAKALLAAAFMRDRIGDRFEGTVTGLSNTGAFVQLDDPPVDGMIRRAGLEKEARESFVSDELNARMTGERSGTSIGIGDRVIVELIDASITRRQIELALIRRLVT
;
A
#
# COMPACT_ATOMS: atom_id res chain seq x y z
N GLU A 1 16.87 -5.18 20.60
CA GLU A 1 16.97 -5.88 19.30
C GLU A 1 16.09 -7.13 19.16
N VAL A 2 15.04 -7.33 19.98
CA VAL A 2 14.03 -8.39 19.72
C VAL A 2 12.92 -7.90 18.77
N ALA A 3 12.50 -6.64 18.94
CA ALA A 3 11.40 -6.06 18.17
C ALA A 3 11.66 -6.00 16.65
N GLN A 4 12.92 -5.88 16.20
CA GLN A 4 13.24 -5.88 14.78
C GLN A 4 13.15 -7.29 14.17
N ALA A 5 13.65 -8.30 14.90
CA ALA A 5 13.55 -9.69 14.49
C ALA A 5 12.09 -10.17 14.42
N GLU A 6 11.25 -9.74 15.36
CA GLU A 6 9.82 -10.04 15.35
C GLU A 6 9.09 -9.41 14.16
N ARG A 7 9.37 -8.14 13.85
CA ARG A 7 8.82 -7.47 12.67
C ARG A 7 9.24 -8.14 11.37
N ASP A 8 10.51 -8.49 11.27
CA ASP A 8 11.08 -9.18 10.11
C ASP A 8 10.47 -10.58 9.92
N ALA A 9 10.27 -11.33 11.01
CA ALA A 9 9.61 -12.63 10.98
C ALA A 9 8.14 -12.51 10.55
N LYS A 10 7.42 -11.52 11.09
CA LYS A 10 6.03 -11.24 10.70
C LYS A 10 5.92 -10.89 9.22
N ALA A 11 6.80 -10.04 8.71
CA ALA A 11 6.81 -9.65 7.30
C ALA A 11 7.11 -10.84 6.37
N LEU A 12 8.04 -11.72 6.78
CA LEU A 12 8.34 -12.94 6.05
C LEU A 12 7.14 -13.90 5.98
N LEU A 13 6.47 -14.13 7.12
CA LEU A 13 5.28 -14.98 7.18
C LEU A 13 4.12 -14.38 6.39
N ALA A 14 3.92 -13.06 6.48
CA ALA A 14 2.90 -12.36 5.70
C ALA A 14 3.14 -12.48 4.19
N ALA A 15 4.38 -12.26 3.72
CA ALA A 15 4.71 -12.40 2.31
C ALA A 15 4.52 -13.84 1.81
N ALA A 16 4.86 -14.85 2.63
CA ALA A 16 4.63 -16.25 2.30
C ALA A 16 3.12 -16.57 2.22
N PHE A 17 2.33 -16.09 3.18
CA PHE A 17 0.88 -16.30 3.23
C PHE A 17 0.13 -15.61 2.09
N MET A 18 0.55 -14.41 1.72
CA MET A 18 -0.14 -13.61 0.70
C MET A 18 0.20 -14.05 -0.74
N ARG A 19 1.27 -14.82 -0.94
CA ARG A 19 1.71 -15.23 -2.29
C ARG A 19 0.65 -15.98 -3.10
N ASP A 20 -0.14 -16.82 -2.45
CA ASP A 20 -1.21 -17.58 -3.13
C ASP A 20 -2.47 -16.74 -3.38
N ARG A 21 -2.48 -15.48 -2.96
CA ARG A 21 -3.59 -14.53 -3.08
C ARG A 21 -3.31 -13.41 -4.07
N ILE A 22 -2.25 -13.52 -4.88
CA ILE A 22 -1.92 -12.50 -5.89
C ILE A 22 -3.10 -12.38 -6.88
N GLY A 23 -3.55 -11.16 -7.11
CA GLY A 23 -4.75 -10.82 -7.88
C GLY A 23 -6.01 -10.63 -7.01
N ASP A 24 -6.00 -11.05 -5.74
CA ASP A 24 -7.11 -10.78 -4.83
C ASP A 24 -7.18 -9.30 -4.47
N ARG A 25 -8.41 -8.85 -4.17
CA ARG A 25 -8.69 -7.50 -3.70
C ARG A 25 -8.99 -7.48 -2.21
N PHE A 26 -8.49 -6.44 -1.57
CA PHE A 26 -8.56 -6.26 -0.13
C PHE A 26 -9.00 -4.85 0.20
N GLU A 27 -9.74 -4.74 1.30
CA GLU A 27 -9.90 -3.46 1.97
C GLU A 27 -8.73 -3.22 2.92
N GLY A 28 -8.33 -1.97 3.03
CA GLY A 28 -7.31 -1.55 3.96
C GLY A 28 -7.36 -0.07 4.26
N THR A 29 -6.48 0.33 5.15
CA THR A 29 -6.33 1.71 5.60
C THR A 29 -4.92 2.18 5.32
N VAL A 30 -4.78 3.37 4.75
CA VAL A 30 -3.46 3.99 4.56
C VAL A 30 -2.89 4.37 5.93
N THR A 31 -1.78 3.76 6.32
CA THR A 31 -1.14 3.97 7.63
C THR A 31 0.06 4.90 7.56
N GLY A 32 0.62 5.12 6.37
CA GLY A 32 1.77 5.97 6.18
C GLY A 32 2.01 6.36 4.73
N LEU A 33 2.80 7.41 4.55
CA LEU A 33 3.25 7.87 3.24
C LEU A 33 4.76 8.07 3.25
N SER A 34 5.33 7.95 2.07
CA SER A 34 6.74 8.18 1.80
C SER A 34 6.91 8.72 0.39
N ASN A 35 8.10 9.23 0.06
CA ASN A 35 8.40 9.69 -1.29
C ASN A 35 8.28 8.62 -2.37
N THR A 36 8.32 7.33 -2.00
CA THR A 36 8.24 6.21 -2.95
C THR A 36 6.85 5.61 -3.05
N GLY A 37 5.92 5.96 -2.15
CA GLY A 37 4.58 5.38 -2.13
C GLY A 37 3.86 5.47 -0.79
N ALA A 38 2.75 4.75 -0.69
CA ALA A 38 1.87 4.68 0.47
C ALA A 38 1.91 3.30 1.13
N PHE A 39 1.90 3.27 2.47
CA PHE A 39 1.74 2.06 3.25
C PHE A 39 0.27 1.85 3.57
N VAL A 40 -0.21 0.63 3.36
CA VAL A 40 -1.59 0.23 3.60
C VAL A 40 -1.60 -0.99 4.50
N GLN A 41 -2.30 -0.89 5.63
CA GLN A 41 -2.62 -2.04 6.45
C GLN A 41 -3.93 -2.63 5.95
N LEU A 42 -3.91 -3.89 5.52
CA LEU A 42 -5.10 -4.63 5.12
C LEU A 42 -5.93 -4.98 6.35
N ASP A 43 -7.24 -5.08 6.19
CA ASP A 43 -8.14 -5.43 7.29
C ASP A 43 -8.12 -6.93 7.61
N ASP A 44 -8.21 -7.75 6.55
CA ASP A 44 -8.19 -9.20 6.66
C ASP A 44 -7.49 -9.85 5.44
N PRO A 45 -6.29 -10.43 5.63
CA PRO A 45 -5.54 -10.55 6.88
C PRO A 45 -4.90 -9.22 7.30
N PRO A 46 -4.60 -9.00 8.61
CA PRO A 46 -3.99 -7.76 9.11
C PRO A 46 -2.49 -7.68 8.80
N VAL A 47 -2.18 -7.51 7.52
CA VAL A 47 -0.83 -7.43 6.96
C VAL A 47 -0.57 -6.06 6.33
N ASP A 48 0.68 -5.64 6.35
CA ASP A 48 1.12 -4.39 5.76
C ASP A 48 1.57 -4.60 4.32
N GLY A 49 1.13 -3.73 3.41
CA GLY A 49 1.58 -3.68 2.03
C GLY A 49 1.89 -2.25 1.58
N MET A 50 2.51 -2.13 0.41
CA MET A 50 2.95 -0.85 -0.13
C MET A 50 2.41 -0.62 -1.54
N ILE A 51 1.76 0.53 -1.74
CA ILE A 51 1.41 1.05 -3.06
C ILE A 51 2.57 1.92 -3.54
N ARG A 52 3.24 1.53 -4.62
CA ARG A 52 4.31 2.34 -5.20
C ARG A 52 3.72 3.52 -5.98
N ARG A 53 4.31 4.71 -5.80
CA ARG A 53 3.91 5.92 -6.55
C ARG A 53 3.98 5.69 -8.06
N ALA A 54 5.07 5.08 -8.54
CA ALA A 54 5.23 4.78 -9.96
C ALA A 54 4.15 3.82 -10.51
N GLY A 55 3.67 2.88 -9.68
CA GLY A 55 2.57 2.01 -10.04
C GLY A 55 1.26 2.78 -10.15
N LEU A 56 0.98 3.63 -9.17
CA LEU A 56 -0.18 4.50 -9.15
C LEU A 56 -0.22 5.47 -10.35
N GLU A 57 0.91 6.12 -10.66
CA GLU A 57 1.05 7.03 -11.80
C GLU A 57 0.83 6.32 -13.14
N LYS A 58 1.30 5.07 -13.25
CA LYS A 58 1.12 4.24 -14.44
C LYS A 58 -0.35 3.88 -14.67
N GLU A 59 -1.04 3.43 -13.63
CA GLU A 59 -2.45 3.02 -13.72
C GLU A 59 -3.36 4.22 -13.96
N ALA A 60 -3.17 5.32 -13.23
CA ALA A 60 -3.97 6.53 -13.36
C ALA A 60 -3.57 7.42 -14.55
N ARG A 61 -2.42 7.14 -15.19
CA ARG A 61 -1.85 7.92 -16.31
C ARG A 61 -1.74 9.42 -15.99
N GLU A 62 -1.35 9.72 -14.76
CA GLU A 62 -1.15 11.07 -14.23
C GLU A 62 -0.02 11.08 -13.20
N SER A 63 0.56 12.26 -12.95
CA SER A 63 1.56 12.44 -11.89
C SER A 63 0.88 12.64 -10.54
N PHE A 64 1.51 12.17 -9.46
CA PHE A 64 1.04 12.40 -8.10
C PHE A 64 2.01 13.33 -7.34
N VAL A 65 1.47 14.41 -6.80
CA VAL A 65 2.22 15.36 -5.96
C VAL A 65 2.02 14.99 -4.50
N SER A 66 3.13 14.79 -3.79
CA SER A 66 3.14 14.56 -2.35
C SER A 66 3.12 15.89 -1.61
N ASP A 67 2.16 16.06 -0.71
CA ASP A 67 2.13 17.10 0.30
C ASP A 67 2.56 16.48 1.64
N GLU A 68 3.82 16.71 2.00
CA GLU A 68 4.42 16.20 3.23
C GLU A 68 3.79 16.80 4.50
N LEU A 69 3.31 18.06 4.42
CA LEU A 69 2.68 18.75 5.55
C LEU A 69 1.31 18.15 5.87
N ASN A 70 0.56 17.81 4.83
CA ASN A 70 -0.79 17.23 4.95
C ASN A 70 -0.79 15.70 4.93
N ALA A 71 0.40 15.07 4.86
CA ALA A 71 0.57 13.62 4.70
C ALA A 71 -0.42 13.06 3.67
N ARG A 72 -0.32 13.56 2.44
CA ARG A 72 -1.24 13.22 1.35
C ARG A 72 -0.53 13.21 0.00
N MET A 73 -0.89 12.29 -0.87
CA MET A 73 -0.51 12.28 -2.28
C MET A 73 -1.74 12.61 -3.13
N THR A 74 -1.64 13.54 -4.06
CA THR A 74 -2.77 13.96 -4.91
C THR A 74 -2.40 13.89 -6.38
N GLY A 75 -3.26 13.24 -7.18
CA GLY A 75 -3.14 13.20 -8.64
C GLY A 75 -3.45 14.56 -9.25
N GLU A 76 -2.57 15.07 -10.11
CA GLU A 76 -2.68 16.42 -10.69
C GLU A 76 -3.90 16.60 -11.61
N ARG A 77 -4.38 15.51 -12.23
CA ARG A 77 -5.48 15.57 -13.21
C ARG A 77 -6.81 15.17 -12.62
N SER A 78 -6.85 14.06 -11.88
CA SER A 78 -8.08 13.52 -11.33
C SER A 78 -8.48 14.18 -10.01
N GLY A 79 -7.54 14.81 -9.31
CA GLY A 79 -7.72 15.24 -7.92
C GLY A 79 -7.82 14.06 -6.95
N THR A 80 -7.51 12.84 -7.39
CA THR A 80 -7.50 11.66 -6.52
C THR A 80 -6.43 11.85 -5.47
N SER A 81 -6.86 12.04 -4.23
CA SER A 81 -5.97 12.15 -3.08
C SER A 81 -5.91 10.84 -2.29
N ILE A 82 -4.79 10.54 -1.67
CA ILE A 82 -4.64 9.43 -0.73
C ILE A 82 -3.78 9.93 0.41
N GLY A 83 -4.39 10.02 1.58
CA GLY A 83 -3.76 10.44 2.81
C GLY A 83 -3.79 9.35 3.88
N ILE A 84 -3.04 9.57 4.95
CA ILE A 84 -3.10 8.70 6.13
C ILE A 84 -4.53 8.69 6.68
N GLY A 85 -5.04 7.51 7.00
CA GLY A 85 -6.40 7.28 7.47
C GLY A 85 -7.43 7.02 6.37
N ASP A 86 -7.08 7.24 5.09
CA ASP A 86 -8.01 6.95 4.00
C ASP A 86 -8.25 5.45 3.86
N ARG A 87 -9.52 5.09 3.65
CA ARG A 87 -9.96 3.73 3.34
C ARG A 87 -9.78 3.45 1.86
N VAL A 88 -9.18 2.32 1.52
CA VAL A 88 -8.85 1.97 0.13
C VAL A 88 -9.19 0.53 -0.17
N ILE A 89 -9.55 0.27 -1.43
CA ILE A 89 -9.53 -1.06 -2.02
C ILE A 89 -8.26 -1.18 -2.84
N VAL A 90 -7.51 -2.23 -2.57
CA VAL A 90 -6.23 -2.53 -3.20
C VAL A 90 -6.24 -3.93 -3.79
N GLU A 91 -5.44 -4.15 -4.81
CA GLU A 91 -5.19 -5.48 -5.38
C GLU A 91 -3.76 -5.91 -5.07
N LEU A 92 -3.59 -7.16 -4.65
CA LEU A 92 -2.27 -7.72 -4.40
C LEU A 92 -1.58 -8.04 -5.72
N ILE A 93 -0.48 -7.36 -6.03
CA ILE A 93 0.23 -7.54 -7.31
C ILE A 93 1.56 -8.31 -7.18
N ASP A 94 2.22 -8.24 -6.03
CA ASP A 94 3.43 -9.02 -5.74
C ASP A 94 3.53 -9.31 -4.23
N ALA A 95 4.04 -10.49 -3.90
CA ALA A 95 4.34 -10.87 -2.53
C ALA A 95 5.72 -11.53 -2.50
N SER A 96 6.75 -10.72 -2.22
CA SER A 96 8.14 -11.15 -2.28
C SER A 96 8.64 -11.57 -0.91
N ILE A 97 8.85 -12.87 -0.72
CA ILE A 97 9.45 -13.43 0.50
C ILE A 97 10.89 -12.91 0.68
N THR A 98 11.66 -12.81 -0.41
CA THR A 98 13.04 -12.32 -0.41
C THR A 98 13.13 -10.85 0.03
N ARG A 99 12.25 -10.00 -0.51
CA ARG A 99 12.18 -8.57 -0.12
C ARG A 99 11.37 -8.32 1.15
N ARG A 100 10.68 -9.36 1.66
CA ARG A 100 9.72 -9.32 2.78
C ARG A 100 8.68 -8.20 2.59
N GLN A 101 8.21 -8.06 1.37
CA GLN A 101 7.35 -6.95 0.95
C GLN A 101 6.16 -7.47 0.16
N ILE A 102 5.03 -6.83 0.43
CA ILE A 102 3.79 -6.98 -0.31
C ILE A 102 3.60 -5.71 -1.13
N GLU A 103 3.49 -5.83 -2.44
CA GLU A 103 3.15 -4.72 -3.33
C GLU A 103 1.67 -4.75 -3.67
N LEU A 104 1.08 -3.57 -3.60
CA LEU A 104 -0.33 -3.34 -3.80
C LEU A 104 -0.55 -2.35 -4.95
N ALA A 105 -1.60 -2.57 -5.73
CA ALA A 105 -2.13 -1.59 -6.66
C ALA A 105 -3.39 -0.95 -6.07
N LEU A 106 -3.51 0.39 -6.16
CA LEU A 106 -4.74 1.07 -5.76
C LEU A 106 -5.83 0.79 -6.79
N ILE A 107 -6.96 0.24 -6.36
CA ILE A 107 -8.14 0.04 -7.21
C ILE A 107 -9.10 1.22 -7.07
N ARG A 108 -9.41 1.61 -5.82
CA ARG A 108 -10.19 2.81 -5.54
C ARG A 108 -10.00 3.26 -4.09
N ARG A 109 -10.17 4.56 -3.86
CA ARG A 109 -10.39 5.09 -2.51
C ARG A 109 -11.87 4.97 -2.15
N LEU A 110 -12.16 4.55 -0.93
CA LEU A 110 -13.49 4.61 -0.34
C LEU A 110 -13.62 6.01 0.28
N VAL A 111 -14.48 6.84 -0.31
CA VAL A 111 -14.81 8.15 0.26
C VAL A 111 -15.86 7.89 1.33
N THR A 112 -15.52 8.15 2.59
CA THR A 112 -16.48 8.21 3.70
C THR A 112 -17.17 9.56 3.71
#